data_AF-A0A920QA64-F1
#
_entry.id   AF-A0A920QA64-F1
#
_cell.length_a   1.000
_cell.length_b   1.000
_cell.length_c   1.000
_cell.angle_alpha   90.00
_cell.angle_beta   90.00
_cell.angle_gamma   90.00
#
_symmetry.space_group_name_H-M   'P 1'
#
loop_
_entity.id
_entity.type
_entity.pdbx_description
1 polymer ?
#
loop_
_entity_poly.entity_id
_entity_poly.type
_entity_poly.pdbx_seq_one_letter_code
_entity_poly.pdbx_strand_id
1 'polypeptide(L)'
;MQKKADTVITQGATQSNHVRQTAAICAKIGLRCEIILEHRKEVKILNIWKTAMCCLTGLFGASIKTVPAGTDMDAALEESAEEIQKNGKFHILFPVEAQTQ
;
A
#
# COMPACT_ATOMS: atom_id res chain seq x y z
N MET A 1 9.44 1.42 -25.93
CA MET A 1 9.58 2.55 -24.97
C MET A 1 9.33 2.01 -23.56
N GLN A 2 10.30 2.09 -22.65
CA GLN A 2 10.07 1.73 -21.24
C GLN A 2 9.15 2.79 -20.61
N LYS A 3 7.92 2.40 -20.24
CA LYS A 3 7.05 3.27 -19.45
C LYS A 3 7.69 3.42 -18.07
N LYS A 4 8.06 4.65 -17.69
CA LYS A 4 8.50 4.92 -16.31
C LYS A 4 7.29 4.71 -15.41
N ALA A 5 7.46 3.93 -14.35
CA ALA A 5 6.43 3.81 -13.32
C ALA A 5 6.31 5.11 -12.56
N ASP A 6 5.07 5.49 -12.30
CA ASP A 6 4.74 6.70 -11.54
C ASP A 6 4.22 6.34 -10.14
N THR A 7 3.76 5.10 -9.95
CA THR A 7 3.17 4.64 -8.68
C THR A 7 3.57 3.19 -8.36
N VAL A 8 3.88 2.92 -7.09
CA VAL A 8 4.01 1.57 -6.53
C VAL A 8 2.77 1.28 -5.69
N ILE A 9 2.12 0.15 -5.94
CA ILE A 9 1.01 -0.35 -5.13
C ILE A 9 1.53 -1.52 -4.29
N THR A 10 1.27 -1.50 -2.99
CA THR A 10 1.64 -2.57 -2.07
C THR A 10 0.51 -2.85 -1.10
N GLN A 11 0.55 -4.02 -0.44
CA GLN A 11 -0.45 -4.42 0.55
C GLN A 11 0.20 -4.93 1.84
N GLY A 12 -0.57 -5.00 2.92
CA GLY A 12 -0.12 -5.65 4.15
C GLY A 12 -0.94 -5.30 5.39
N ALA A 13 -0.48 -5.78 6.55
CA ALA A 13 -1.09 -5.47 7.83
C ALA A 13 -0.71 -4.07 8.35
N THR A 14 -1.51 -3.53 9.27
CA THR A 14 -1.36 -2.20 9.90
C THR A 14 0.03 -1.91 10.52
N GLN A 15 0.83 -2.92 10.84
CA GLN A 15 2.18 -2.74 11.40
C GLN A 15 3.30 -3.33 10.51
N SER A 16 3.00 -3.58 9.23
CA SER A 16 3.93 -4.22 8.30
C SER A 16 5.21 -3.40 8.08
N ASN A 17 6.37 -4.05 8.29
CA ASN A 17 7.68 -3.49 7.94
C ASN A 17 7.83 -3.28 6.43
N HIS A 18 7.33 -4.23 5.64
CA HIS A 18 7.35 -4.19 4.17
C HIS A 18 6.71 -2.90 3.66
N VAL A 19 5.48 -2.61 4.11
CA VAL A 19 4.75 -1.41 3.73
C VAL A 19 5.53 -0.13 4.06
N ARG A 20 6.14 -0.05 5.26
CA ARG A 20 6.95 1.11 5.66
C ARG A 20 8.18 1.31 4.78
N GLN A 21 8.90 0.23 4.48
CA GLN A 21 10.09 0.27 3.64
C GLN A 21 9.75 0.66 2.20
N THR A 22 8.69 0.10 1.65
CA THR A 22 8.20 0.44 0.30
C THR A 22 7.85 1.91 0.21
N ALA A 23 7.09 2.45 1.18
CA ALA A 23 6.75 3.87 1.22
C ALA A 23 7.99 4.78 1.33
N ALA A 24 8.96 4.41 2.17
CA ALA A 24 10.21 5.16 2.33
C ALA A 24 11.04 5.18 1.03
N ILE A 25 11.14 4.03 0.35
CA ILE A 25 11.85 3.92 -0.92
C ILE A 25 11.16 4.78 -1.97
N CYS A 26 9.83 4.67 -2.10
CA CYS A 26 9.05 5.47 -3.06
C CYS A 26 9.25 6.97 -2.86
N ALA A 27 9.15 7.45 -1.62
CA ALA A 27 9.42 8.85 -1.29
C ALA A 27 10.85 9.27 -1.66
N LYS A 28 11.84 8.40 -1.40
CA LYS A 28 13.25 8.68 -1.73
C LYS A 28 13.52 8.78 -3.24
N ILE A 29 12.83 7.98 -4.06
CA ILE A 29 13.04 7.93 -5.52
C ILE A 29 12.01 8.74 -6.32
N GLY A 30 11.08 9.43 -5.64
CA GLY A 30 10.07 10.28 -6.27
C GLY A 30 8.91 9.54 -6.93
N LEU A 31 8.63 8.30 -6.49
CA LEU A 31 7.45 7.55 -6.92
C LEU A 31 6.29 7.75 -5.94
N ARG A 32 5.06 7.72 -6.46
CA ARG A 32 3.89 7.62 -5.58
C ARG A 32 3.83 6.24 -4.95
N CYS A 33 3.30 6.16 -3.74
CA CYS A 33 3.05 4.89 -3.07
C CYS A 33 1.58 4.79 -2.67
N GLU A 34 0.94 3.70 -3.03
CA GLU A 34 -0.41 3.35 -2.62
C GLU A 34 -0.36 2.07 -1.80
N ILE A 35 -1.00 2.10 -0.63
CA ILE A 35 -0.94 1.04 0.37
C ILE A 35 -2.35 0.54 0.62
N ILE A 36 -2.55 -0.76 0.50
CA ILE A 36 -3.79 -1.44 0.87
C ILE A 36 -3.58 -2.13 2.22
N LEU A 37 -4.30 -1.70 3.24
CA LEU A 37 -4.21 -2.25 4.58
C LEU A 37 -5.44 -3.09 4.94
N GLU A 38 -5.20 -4.32 5.35
CA GLU A 38 -6.24 -5.18 5.93
C GLU A 38 -6.58 -4.71 7.35
N HIS A 39 -7.84 -4.38 7.59
CA HIS A 39 -8.33 -3.98 8.91
C HIS A 39 -8.65 -5.19 9.79
N ARG A 40 -7.64 -5.68 10.52
CA ARG A 40 -7.85 -6.71 11.54
C ARG A 40 -8.55 -6.11 12.77
N LYS A 41 -9.67 -6.73 13.17
CA LYS A 41 -10.69 -6.26 14.16
C LYS A 41 -10.14 -5.71 15.49
N GLU A 42 -8.92 -6.02 15.85
CA GLU A 42 -8.32 -5.64 17.15
C GLU A 42 -7.80 -4.20 17.17
N VAL A 43 -7.60 -3.55 16.01
CA VAL A 43 -7.12 -2.18 15.94
C VAL A 43 -8.29 -1.23 15.70
N LYS A 44 -8.78 -0.54 16.73
CA LYS A 44 -9.82 0.51 16.56
C LYS A 44 -9.39 1.51 15.49
N ILE A 45 -10.27 1.81 14.52
CA ILE A 45 -10.02 2.72 13.37
C ILE A 45 -9.42 4.07 13.82
N LEU A 46 -9.84 4.57 14.99
CA LEU A 46 -9.33 5.81 15.59
C LEU A 46 -7.84 5.77 16.00
N ASN A 47 -7.28 4.56 16.19
CA ASN A 47 -5.89 4.33 16.61
C ASN A 47 -4.96 4.03 15.42
N ILE A 48 -5.48 3.60 14.27
CA ILE A 48 -4.67 3.31 13.08
C ILE A 48 -3.89 4.56 12.67
N TRP A 49 -4.59 5.68 12.50
CA TRP A 49 -3.99 6.98 12.16
C TRP A 49 -3.08 7.57 13.25
N LYS A 50 -3.15 7.04 14.49
CA LYS A 50 -2.27 7.42 15.60
C LYS A 50 -1.06 6.50 15.74
N THR A 51 -0.96 5.46 14.93
CA THR A 51 0.18 4.54 14.97
C THR A 51 1.36 5.19 14.26
N ALA A 52 2.57 5.02 14.81
CA ALA A 52 3.80 5.54 14.23
C ALA A 52 3.98 5.15 12.74
N MET A 53 3.45 4.00 12.33
CA MET A 53 3.46 3.55 10.93
C MET A 53 2.64 4.46 10.02
N CYS A 54 1.38 4.75 10.34
CA CYS A 54 0.52 5.58 9.51
C CYS A 54 1.01 7.04 9.45
N CYS A 55 1.55 7.56 10.56
CA CYS A 55 2.19 8.87 10.56
C CYS A 55 3.41 8.89 9.63
N LEU A 56 4.24 7.85 9.68
CA LEU A 56 5.45 7.75 8.86
C LEU A 56 5.13 7.61 7.37
N THR A 57 4.15 6.78 7.00
CA THR A 57 3.73 6.66 5.60
C THR A 57 3.04 7.93 5.09
N GLY A 58 2.32 8.65 5.96
CA GLY A 58 1.80 9.99 5.65
C GLY A 58 2.91 11.01 5.40
N LEU A 59 3.99 10.99 6.19
CA LEU A 59 5.19 11.82 5.93
C LEU A 59 5.86 11.48 4.59
N PHE A 60 5.79 10.22 4.17
CA PHE A 60 6.26 9.78 2.85
C PHE A 60 5.29 10.08 1.70
N GLY A 61 4.13 10.69 1.98
CA GLY A 61 3.13 11.03 0.97
C GLY A 61 2.41 9.81 0.38
N ALA A 62 2.42 8.67 1.08
CA ALA A 62 1.73 7.47 0.63
C ALA A 62 0.22 7.56 0.89
N SER A 63 -0.58 7.10 -0.08
CA SER A 63 -2.03 6.93 0.07
C SER A 63 -2.34 5.61 0.76
N ILE A 64 -3.33 5.59 1.65
CA ILE A 64 -3.74 4.38 2.37
C ILE A 64 -5.22 4.09 2.08
N LYS A 65 -5.49 2.93 1.46
CA LYS A 65 -6.82 2.32 1.33
C LYS A 65 -6.93 1.22 2.38
N THR A 66 -8.03 1.18 3.12
CA THR A 66 -8.28 0.10 4.10
C THR A 66 -9.37 -0.83 3.59
N VAL A 67 -9.15 -2.14 3.70
CA VAL A 67 -10.14 -3.16 3.35
C VAL A 67 -10.53 -3.99 4.59
N PRO A 68 -11.73 -4.59 4.64
CA PRO A 68 -12.13 -5.46 5.74
C PRO A 68 -11.19 -6.64 5.98
N ALA A 69 -11.17 -7.18 7.20
CA ALA A 69 -10.48 -8.44 7.47
C ALA A 69 -11.10 -9.59 6.65
N GLY A 70 -10.24 -10.47 6.11
CA GLY A 70 -10.64 -11.59 5.27
C GLY A 70 -10.94 -11.21 3.82
N THR A 71 -10.66 -9.96 3.41
CA THR A 71 -10.65 -9.59 2.00
C THR A 71 -9.51 -10.30 1.28
N ASP A 72 -9.78 -10.76 0.06
CA ASP A 72 -8.73 -11.22 -0.85
C ASP A 72 -7.84 -10.01 -1.22
N MET A 73 -6.66 -9.96 -0.60
CA MET A 73 -5.74 -8.84 -0.73
C MET A 73 -5.11 -8.77 -2.12
N ASP A 74 -4.99 -9.90 -2.82
CA ASP A 74 -4.44 -9.95 -4.17
C ASP A 74 -5.46 -9.36 -5.15
N ALA A 75 -6.74 -9.74 -5.02
CA ALA A 75 -7.82 -9.13 -5.78
C ALA A 75 -7.95 -7.61 -5.50
N ALA A 76 -7.82 -7.18 -4.25
CA ALA A 76 -7.85 -5.76 -3.90
C ALA A 76 -6.67 -4.97 -4.51
N LEU A 77 -5.51 -5.61 -4.59
CA LEU A 77 -4.30 -5.05 -5.19
C LEU A 77 -4.44 -4.94 -6.71
N GLU A 78 -5.05 -5.93 -7.38
CA GLU A 78 -5.42 -5.88 -8.79
C GLU A 78 -6.46 -4.79 -9.09
N GLU A 79 -7.51 -4.65 -8.28
CA GLU A 79 -8.52 -3.59 -8.42
C GLU A 79 -7.87 -2.20 -8.41
N SER A 80 -6.97 -1.97 -7.45
CA SER A 80 -6.26 -0.69 -7.34
C SER A 80 -5.31 -0.49 -8.54
N ALA A 81 -4.71 -1.57 -9.05
CA ALA A 81 -3.92 -1.53 -10.27
C ALA A 81 -4.74 -1.05 -11.47
N GLU A 82 -5.95 -1.60 -11.65
CA GLU A 82 -6.86 -1.22 -12.71
C GLU A 82 -7.29 0.25 -12.61
N GLU A 83 -7.59 0.73 -11.41
CA GLU A 83 -7.93 2.14 -11.17
C GLU A 83 -6.78 3.07 -11.60
N ILE A 84 -5.53 2.72 -11.29
CA ILE A 84 -4.37 3.50 -11.71
C ILE A 84 -4.19 3.46 -13.24
N GLN A 85 -4.39 2.29 -13.87
CA GLN A 85 -4.34 2.15 -15.32
C GLN A 85 -5.43 2.97 -16.03
N LYS A 86 -6.67 2.98 -15.53
CA LYS A 86 -7.78 3.78 -16.05
C LYS A 86 -7.47 5.27 -16.00
N ASN A 87 -6.73 5.72 -14.99
CA ASN A 87 -6.23 7.09 -14.86
C ASN A 87 -5.00 7.39 -15.74
N GLY A 88 -4.60 6.49 -16.64
CA GLY A 88 -3.50 6.67 -17.58
C GLY A 88 -2.10 6.65 -16.96
N LYS A 89 -1.99 6.22 -15.71
CA LYS A 89 -0.72 6.17 -14.95
C LYS A 89 -0.11 4.77 -15.02
N PHE A 90 1.23 4.67 -15.02
CA PHE A 90 1.91 3.38 -14.98
C PHE A 90 2.18 2.97 -13.52
N HIS A 91 1.85 1.73 -13.16
CA HIS A 91 2.03 1.19 -11.82
C HIS A 91 3.02 0.02 -11.79
N ILE A 92 3.61 -0.21 -10.61
CA ILE A 92 4.30 -1.45 -10.25
C ILE A 92 3.58 -2.05 -9.06
N LEU A 93 3.26 -3.34 -9.15
CA LEU A 93 2.75 -4.12 -8.03
C LEU A 93 3.94 -4.63 -7.21
N PHE A 94 3.93 -4.36 -5.91
CA PHE A 94 4.93 -4.83 -4.96
C PHE A 94 4.22 -5.60 -3.84
N PRO A 95 3.83 -6.87 -4.11
CA PRO A 95 3.12 -7.69 -3.15
C PRO A 95 4.04 -8.09 -2.00
N VAL A 96 3.47 -8.38 -0.83
CA VAL A 96 4.22 -9.01 0.26
C VAL A 96 4.61 -10.40 -0.23
N GLU A 97 5.87 -10.83 -0.02
CA GLU A 97 6.21 -12.24 -0.21
C GLU A 97 5.22 -13.09 0.59
N ALA A 98 4.57 -14.05 -0.08
CA ALA A 98 3.66 -14.98 0.57
C ALA A 98 4.41 -15.58 1.77
N GLN A 99 3.93 -15.29 2.98
CA GLN A 99 4.33 -16.10 4.13
C GLN A 99 3.81 -17.49 3.79
N THR A 100 4.75 -18.35 3.40
CA THR A 100 4.50 -19.77 3.18
C THR A 100 3.80 -20.28 4.43
N GLN A 101 2.55 -20.75 4.27
CA GLN A 101 1.84 -21.46 5.33
C GLN A 101 2.63 -22.71 5.73
#